data_AF-A0A9E5IIP7-F1
#
_entry.id   AF-A0A9E5IIP7-F1
#
_cell.length_a   1.000
_cell.length_b   1.000
_cell.length_c   1.000
_cell.angle_alpha   90.00
_cell.angle_beta   90.00
_cell.angle_gamma   90.00
#
_symmetry.space_group_name_H-M   'P 1'
#
loop_
_entity.id
_entity.type
_entity.pdbx_description
1 polymer ?
#
loop_
_entity_poly.entity_id
_entity_poly.type
_entity_poly.pdbx_seq_one_letter_code
_entity_poly.pdbx_strand_id
1 'polypeptide(L)'
;MFSSNQTAQPNFSFIVELYVDFVLVSTHQVFNESLNYAKFDASGDLRCLLTSEMVTTGALLTYYDPALAFVNIKIYEKYGTPPTIQPGFVQGTVNRAWNASLRHPDFINYDHLDYMVSKLNPNSGNILFLTDFPRSRKYFVGLYESAFLTFIARGSATSYNIIFNLYDITNTLVATDTINISLALNIGVIDCAPQNLISNTSFTLANF
;
A
#
# COMPACT_ATOMS: atom_id res chain seq x y z
N MET A 1 18.03 8.66 2.48
CA MET A 1 19.27 9.41 2.81
C MET A 1 20.43 8.70 2.16
N PHE A 2 21.34 9.44 1.55
CA PHE A 2 22.52 8.90 0.87
C PHE A 2 23.73 9.81 1.11
N SER A 3 24.93 9.28 0.89
CA SER A 3 26.17 10.00 1.17
C SER A 3 27.27 9.69 0.17
N SER A 4 28.22 10.61 0.03
CA SER A 4 29.41 10.46 -0.81
C SER A 4 30.68 10.89 -0.07
N ASN A 5 31.82 10.32 -0.43
CA ASN A 5 33.14 10.82 -0.01
C ASN A 5 33.76 11.79 -1.02
N GLN A 6 33.09 12.06 -2.16
CA GLN A 6 33.55 12.96 -3.21
C GLN A 6 32.95 14.37 -3.11
N THR A 7 32.29 14.68 -2.00
CA THR A 7 31.62 15.98 -1.78
C THR A 7 32.56 17.19 -1.82
N ALA A 8 33.86 16.99 -1.65
CA ALA A 8 34.88 18.03 -1.78
C ALA A 8 35.30 18.31 -3.24
N GLN A 9 34.87 17.50 -4.20
CA GLN A 9 35.18 17.71 -5.62
C GLN A 9 34.49 18.97 -6.14
N PRO A 10 35.10 19.69 -7.10
CA PRO A 10 34.48 20.85 -7.73
C PRO A 10 33.13 20.50 -8.36
N ASN A 11 32.15 21.40 -8.22
CA ASN A 11 30.81 21.27 -8.81
C ASN A 11 30.06 20.00 -8.41
N PHE A 12 30.31 19.49 -7.20
CA PHE A 12 29.68 18.27 -6.70
C PHE A 12 28.16 18.42 -6.53
N SER A 13 27.42 17.42 -7.02
CA SER A 13 26.00 17.19 -6.74
C SER A 13 25.63 15.74 -6.98
N PHE A 14 24.52 15.30 -6.40
CA PHE A 14 23.90 14.02 -6.73
C PHE A 14 22.91 14.20 -7.87
N ILE A 15 22.84 13.22 -8.76
CA ILE A 15 21.75 13.08 -9.73
C ILE A 15 20.91 11.88 -9.29
N VAL A 16 19.65 12.15 -8.96
CA VAL A 16 18.70 11.15 -8.48
C VAL A 16 17.68 10.90 -9.59
N GLU A 17 17.65 9.68 -10.10
CA GLU A 17 16.61 9.20 -11.00
C GLU A 17 15.53 8.48 -10.19
N LEU A 18 14.29 8.95 -10.26
CA LEU A 18 13.13 8.32 -9.66
C LEU A 18 12.45 7.41 -10.70
N TYR A 19 12.32 6.14 -10.33
CA TYR A 19 11.57 5.15 -11.10
C TYR A 19 10.27 4.81 -10.38
N VAL A 20 9.16 4.88 -11.11
CA VAL A 20 7.84 4.44 -10.64
C VAL A 20 7.37 3.34 -11.58
N ASP A 21 6.99 2.19 -11.03
CA ASP A 21 6.62 0.98 -11.77
C ASP A 21 7.65 0.59 -12.84
N PHE A 22 8.93 0.69 -12.45
CA PHE A 22 10.10 0.38 -13.29
C PHE A 22 10.32 1.34 -14.48
N VAL A 23 9.56 2.43 -14.57
CA VAL A 23 9.72 3.48 -15.57
C VAL A 23 10.36 4.71 -14.95
N LEU A 24 11.32 5.33 -15.64
CA LEU A 24 11.91 6.61 -15.21
C LEU A 24 10.86 7.72 -15.30
N VAL A 25 10.53 8.32 -14.16
CA VAL A 25 9.53 9.39 -14.05
C VAL A 25 10.19 10.76 -14.00
N SER A 26 11.24 10.91 -13.20
CA SER A 26 11.87 12.20 -12.97
C SER A 26 13.36 12.06 -12.66
N THR A 27 14.11 13.11 -12.98
CA THR A 27 15.55 13.22 -12.68
C THR A 27 15.79 14.52 -11.94
N HIS A 28 16.41 14.42 -10.78
CA HIS A 28 16.62 15.54 -9.85
C HIS A 28 18.10 15.76 -9.60
N GLN A 29 18.51 17.03 -9.56
CA GLN A 29 19.84 17.40 -9.05
C GLN A 29 19.72 17.80 -7.58
N VAL A 30 20.43 17.08 -6.72
CA VAL A 30 20.35 17.25 -5.27
C VAL A 30 21.73 17.63 -4.73
N PHE A 31 21.77 18.64 -3.87
CA PHE A 31 22.99 19.11 -3.21
C PHE A 31 23.06 18.60 -1.78
N ASN A 32 24.27 18.65 -1.21
CA ASN A 32 24.53 18.19 0.15
C ASN A 32 23.79 19.11 1.13
N GLU A 33 22.99 18.53 2.02
CA GLU A 33 22.30 19.28 3.07
C GLU A 33 23.18 19.43 4.32
N SER A 34 24.03 18.44 4.58
CA SER A 34 24.96 18.45 5.71
C SER A 34 26.16 17.57 5.43
N LEU A 35 27.36 18.15 5.48
CA LEU A 35 28.63 17.48 5.21
C LEU A 35 28.57 16.67 3.90
N ASN A 36 28.52 15.35 4.06
CA ASN A 36 28.60 14.36 3.01
C ASN A 36 27.25 13.76 2.65
N TYR A 37 26.16 14.25 3.25
CA TYR A 37 24.83 13.64 3.19
C TYR A 37 23.84 14.51 2.42
N ALA A 38 22.92 13.83 1.73
CA ALA A 38 21.78 14.41 1.05
C ALA A 38 20.52 13.54 1.22
N LYS A 39 19.37 14.17 0.96
CA LYS A 39 18.05 13.54 1.03
C LYS A 39 17.27 13.86 -0.26
N PHE A 40 16.34 12.96 -0.58
CA PHE A 40 15.41 13.13 -1.68
C PHE A 40 14.04 12.68 -1.18
N ASP A 41 13.02 13.49 -1.45
CA ASP A 41 11.63 13.17 -1.15
C ASP A 41 10.85 13.03 -2.47
N ALA A 42 10.37 11.81 -2.72
CA ALA A 42 9.57 11.49 -3.90
C ALA A 42 8.07 11.80 -3.70
N SER A 43 7.65 12.29 -2.52
CA SER A 43 6.23 12.46 -2.19
C SER A 43 5.48 13.39 -3.14
N GLY A 44 6.13 14.45 -3.64
CA GLY A 44 5.56 15.36 -4.62
C GLY A 44 5.21 14.68 -5.94
N ASP A 45 6.17 13.92 -6.50
CA ASP A 45 5.97 13.16 -7.74
C ASP A 45 4.89 12.08 -7.56
N LEU A 46 4.94 11.35 -6.44
CA LEU A 46 4.01 10.25 -6.15
C LEU A 46 2.57 10.73 -5.95
N ARG A 47 2.35 11.91 -5.35
CA ARG A 47 1.01 12.50 -5.18
C ARG A 47 0.33 12.84 -6.51
N CYS A 48 1.10 13.05 -7.57
CA CYS A 48 0.57 13.35 -8.90
C CYS A 48 0.28 12.07 -9.71
N LEU A 49 0.91 10.95 -9.35
CA LEU A 49 0.81 9.68 -10.07
C LEU A 49 -0.21 8.73 -9.46
N LEU A 50 -0.30 8.69 -8.13
CA LEU A 50 -1.22 7.79 -7.44
C LEU A 50 -2.63 8.40 -7.40
N THR A 51 -3.62 7.59 -7.76
CA THR A 51 -5.03 8.00 -7.77
C THR A 51 -5.89 7.01 -6.99
N SER A 52 -7.01 7.51 -6.46
CA SER A 52 -7.96 6.73 -5.69
C SER A 52 -9.29 6.71 -6.42
N GLU A 53 -9.61 5.58 -7.04
CA GLU A 53 -10.89 5.41 -7.72
C GLU A 53 -12.02 5.16 -6.72
N MET A 54 -13.25 5.44 -7.14
CA MET A 54 -14.43 5.12 -6.33
C MET A 54 -14.66 3.60 -6.36
N VAL A 55 -14.81 2.99 -5.19
CA VAL A 55 -15.18 1.58 -5.09
C VAL A 55 -16.62 1.40 -5.56
N THR A 56 -16.82 0.55 -6.56
CA THR A 56 -18.15 0.22 -7.10
C THR A 56 -18.73 -1.02 -6.41
N THR A 57 -20.04 -1.05 -6.19
CA THR A 57 -20.75 -2.20 -5.63
C THR A 57 -20.94 -3.33 -6.65
N GLY A 58 -21.04 -4.57 -6.18
CA GLY A 58 -21.51 -5.71 -6.98
C GLY A 58 -20.43 -6.72 -7.39
N ALA A 59 -19.15 -6.36 -7.26
CA ALA A 59 -18.07 -7.32 -7.25
C ALA A 59 -17.68 -7.59 -5.80
N LEU A 60 -17.53 -8.86 -5.41
CA LEU A 60 -17.07 -9.22 -4.06
C LEU A 60 -15.73 -8.59 -3.70
N LEU A 61 -14.82 -8.51 -4.67
CA LEU A 61 -13.49 -7.97 -4.51
C LEU A 61 -13.16 -7.02 -5.66
N THR A 62 -12.72 -5.83 -5.29
CA THR A 62 -12.20 -4.81 -6.22
C THR A 62 -10.71 -4.60 -5.97
N TYR A 63 -9.94 -4.51 -7.05
CA TYR A 63 -8.50 -4.26 -7.00
C TYR A 63 -8.23 -2.77 -6.96
N TYR A 64 -7.40 -2.34 -6.01
CA TYR A 64 -7.10 -0.92 -5.82
C TYR A 64 -5.70 -0.55 -6.36
N ASP A 65 -5.44 -0.99 -7.58
CA ASP A 65 -4.13 -0.90 -8.22
C ASP A 65 -3.68 0.54 -8.54
N PRO A 66 -4.55 1.48 -9.01
CA PRO A 66 -4.13 2.85 -9.30
C PRO A 66 -3.67 3.64 -8.06
N ALA A 67 -4.00 3.14 -6.87
CA ALA A 67 -3.63 3.74 -5.61
C ALA A 67 -2.28 3.24 -5.10
N LEU A 68 -1.56 2.37 -5.83
CA LEU A 68 -0.29 1.80 -5.43
C LEU A 68 0.72 1.81 -6.58
N ALA A 69 1.99 2.05 -6.25
CA ALA A 69 3.09 1.94 -7.21
C ALA A 69 4.37 1.39 -6.57
N PHE A 70 5.22 0.76 -7.38
CA PHE A 70 6.58 0.41 -7.01
C PHE A 70 7.48 1.62 -7.18
N VAL A 71 8.29 1.92 -6.17
CA VAL A 71 9.17 3.08 -6.15
C VAL A 71 10.61 2.63 -5.99
N ASN A 72 11.47 3.11 -6.87
CA ASN A 72 12.90 2.85 -6.81
C ASN A 72 13.68 4.10 -7.20
N ILE A 73 14.90 4.24 -6.68
CA ILE A 73 15.77 5.35 -7.03
C ILE A 73 17.13 4.83 -7.51
N LYS A 74 17.73 5.53 -8.47
CA LYS A 74 19.15 5.39 -8.81
C LYS A 74 19.85 6.71 -8.55
N ILE A 75 21.01 6.64 -7.91
CA ILE A 75 21.76 7.83 -7.50
C ILE A 75 23.12 7.78 -8.17
N TYR A 76 23.43 8.83 -8.90
CA TYR A 76 24.72 9.08 -9.54
C TYR A 76 25.40 10.28 -8.87
N GLU A 77 26.71 10.35 -9.02
CA GLU A 77 27.50 11.51 -8.61
C GLU A 77 27.87 12.34 -9.82
N LYS A 78 27.81 13.66 -9.71
CA LYS A 78 28.23 14.61 -10.73
C LYS A 78 29.23 15.58 -10.12
N TYR A 79 30.43 15.64 -10.68
CA TYR A 79 31.49 16.55 -10.25
C TYR A 79 32.55 16.74 -11.35
N GLY A 80 33.53 17.62 -11.11
CA GLY A 80 34.66 17.89 -11.99
C GLY A 80 34.61 19.25 -12.69
N THR A 81 35.60 19.49 -13.54
CA THR A 81 35.75 20.72 -14.34
C THR A 81 36.17 20.36 -15.78
N PRO A 82 35.24 20.31 -16.76
CA PRO A 82 33.79 20.55 -16.63
C PRO A 82 33.08 19.45 -15.83
N PRO A 83 31.91 19.74 -15.21
CA PRO A 83 31.20 18.75 -14.40
C PRO A 83 30.65 17.62 -15.26
N THR A 84 31.00 16.38 -14.91
CA THR A 84 30.53 15.17 -15.58
C THR A 84 29.86 14.23 -14.58
N ILE A 85 28.86 13.48 -15.06
CA ILE A 85 28.27 12.37 -14.29
C ILE A 85 29.31 11.24 -14.28
N GLN A 86 29.63 10.76 -13.10
CA GLN A 86 30.62 9.71 -12.93
C GLN A 86 30.06 8.34 -13.28
N PRO A 87 30.90 7.41 -13.75
CA PRO A 87 30.50 6.04 -13.95
C PRO A 87 30.19 5.38 -12.61
N GLY A 88 29.02 4.75 -12.53
CA GLY A 88 28.55 4.08 -11.33
C GLY A 88 27.33 4.77 -10.73
N PHE A 89 26.42 3.94 -10.23
CA PHE A 89 25.26 4.40 -9.48
C PHE A 89 25.03 3.47 -8.29
N VAL A 90 24.44 4.04 -7.25
CA VAL A 90 23.85 3.25 -6.17
C VAL A 90 22.37 3.14 -6.44
N GLN A 91 21.86 1.91 -6.46
CA GLN A 91 20.44 1.64 -6.58
C GLN A 91 19.83 1.45 -5.19
N GLY A 92 18.70 2.10 -4.96
CA GLY A 92 17.89 1.88 -3.77
C GLY A 92 17.19 0.52 -3.78
N THR A 93 16.65 0.13 -2.63
CA THR A 93 15.71 -0.99 -2.57
C THR A 93 14.39 -0.57 -3.24
N VAL A 94 13.77 -1.50 -3.98
CA VAL A 94 12.42 -1.30 -4.49
C VAL A 94 11.45 -1.28 -3.32
N ASN A 95 10.80 -0.14 -3.12
CA ASN A 95 9.78 0.08 -2.10
C ASN A 95 8.40 0.18 -2.77
N ARG A 96 7.37 0.31 -1.95
CA ARG A 96 5.99 0.53 -2.39
C ARG A 96 5.47 1.82 -1.80
N ALA A 97 4.74 2.58 -2.60
CA ALA A 97 3.98 3.72 -2.15
C ALA A 97 2.50 3.47 -2.46
N TRP A 98 1.62 3.96 -1.60
CA TRP A 98 0.19 3.95 -1.86
C TRP A 98 -0.47 5.19 -1.30
N ASN A 99 -1.65 5.51 -1.83
CA ASN A 99 -2.46 6.61 -1.32
C ASN A 99 -3.21 6.17 -0.05
N ALA A 100 -3.05 6.94 1.03
CA ALA A 100 -3.71 6.69 2.31
C ALA A 100 -3.99 8.00 3.04
N SER A 101 -4.99 7.98 3.91
CA SER A 101 -5.33 9.10 4.79
C SER A 101 -5.31 8.62 6.24
N LEU A 102 -4.23 8.94 6.95
CA LEU A 102 -4.09 8.71 8.39
C LEU A 102 -4.06 10.05 9.12
N ARG A 103 -4.56 10.07 10.35
CA ARG A 103 -4.35 11.23 11.23
C ARG A 103 -2.87 11.33 11.57
N HIS A 104 -2.37 12.54 11.77
CA HIS A 104 -0.95 12.76 12.02
C HIS A 104 -0.37 11.91 13.18
N PRO A 105 -1.05 11.76 14.34
CA PRO A 105 -0.55 10.88 15.40
C PRO A 105 -0.44 9.41 14.99
N ASP A 106 -1.40 8.92 14.18
CA ASP A 106 -1.43 7.53 13.71
C ASP A 106 -0.34 7.30 12.65
N PHE A 107 -0.06 8.31 11.82
CA PHE A 107 1.00 8.26 10.81
C PHE A 107 2.41 8.12 11.43
N ILE A 108 2.67 8.79 12.56
CA ILE A 108 3.99 8.76 13.21
C ILE A 108 4.36 7.32 13.66
N ASN A 109 3.39 6.58 14.18
CA ASN A 109 3.58 5.22 14.68
C ASN A 109 3.11 4.16 13.68
N TYR A 110 2.96 4.52 12.40
CA TYR A 110 2.47 3.60 11.38
C TYR A 110 3.48 2.48 11.13
N ASP A 111 3.05 1.23 11.31
CA ASP A 111 3.76 0.06 10.79
C ASP A 111 2.87 -0.67 9.77
N HIS A 112 3.37 -0.81 8.55
CA HIS A 112 2.71 -1.57 7.49
C HIS A 112 2.45 -3.05 7.87
N LEU A 113 3.22 -3.63 8.80
CA LEU A 113 3.02 -4.99 9.27
C LEU A 113 1.70 -5.13 10.04
N ASP A 114 1.15 -4.07 10.63
CA ASP A 114 -0.13 -4.14 11.33
C ASP A 114 -1.32 -4.29 10.36
N TYR A 115 -1.14 -3.94 9.09
CA TYR A 115 -2.20 -3.92 8.07
C TYR A 115 -2.00 -4.97 6.97
N MET A 116 -0.87 -5.68 6.98
CA MET A 116 -0.49 -6.60 5.92
C MET A 116 -0.96 -8.03 6.19
N VAL A 117 -1.91 -8.50 5.39
CA VAL A 117 -2.39 -9.88 5.41
C VAL A 117 -1.31 -10.81 4.83
N SER A 118 -0.73 -11.65 5.67
CA SER A 118 0.16 -12.75 5.26
C SER A 118 0.40 -13.74 6.40
N LYS A 119 0.51 -15.04 6.09
CA LYS A 119 1.01 -16.05 7.04
C LYS A 119 2.48 -15.86 7.42
N LEU A 120 3.24 -15.12 6.60
CA LEU A 120 4.64 -14.80 6.83
C LEU A 120 4.82 -13.47 7.58
N ASN A 121 3.72 -12.81 7.95
CA ASN A 121 3.77 -11.61 8.75
C ASN A 121 3.93 -12.00 10.23
N PRO A 122 4.95 -11.49 10.96
CA PRO A 122 5.08 -11.73 12.40
C PRO A 122 3.84 -11.28 13.20
N ASN A 123 3.07 -10.30 12.71
CA ASN A 123 1.85 -9.81 13.35
C ASN A 123 0.60 -10.62 12.95
N SER A 124 0.77 -11.78 12.30
CA SER A 124 -0.35 -12.64 11.88
C SER A 124 -1.22 -13.05 13.07
N GLY A 125 -2.48 -12.62 13.06
CA GLY A 125 -3.46 -12.87 14.13
C GLY A 125 -4.11 -11.61 14.70
N ASN A 126 -3.51 -10.43 14.50
CA ASN A 126 -4.10 -9.14 14.87
C ASN A 126 -3.91 -8.10 13.75
N ILE A 127 -4.35 -8.45 12.54
CA ILE A 127 -4.23 -7.58 11.37
C ILE A 127 -5.40 -6.59 11.35
N LEU A 128 -5.09 -5.32 11.18
CA LEU A 128 -6.04 -4.22 11.04
C LEU A 128 -6.45 -4.05 9.58
N PHE A 129 -7.66 -3.54 9.38
CA PHE A 129 -8.13 -3.11 8.06
C PHE A 129 -7.72 -1.64 7.81
N LEU A 130 -7.58 -1.28 6.54
CA LEU A 130 -7.34 0.09 6.09
C LEU A 130 -8.62 0.94 6.06
N THR A 131 -9.77 0.33 6.34
CA THR A 131 -11.05 1.01 6.49
C THR A 131 -11.29 1.41 7.93
N ASP A 132 -12.12 2.44 8.12
CA ASP A 132 -12.52 2.95 9.42
C ASP A 132 -13.43 1.96 10.23
N PHE A 133 -13.72 0.81 9.65
CA PHE A 133 -14.42 -0.34 10.21
C PHE A 133 -13.61 -1.61 9.87
N PRO A 134 -13.50 -2.62 10.76
CA PRO A 134 -14.05 -2.74 12.12
C PRO A 134 -13.40 -1.83 13.16
N ARG A 135 -14.22 -1.36 14.12
CA ARG A 135 -13.79 -0.64 15.32
C ARG A 135 -14.01 -1.52 16.54
N SER A 136 -13.68 -1.04 17.75
CA SER A 136 -14.04 -1.65 19.03
C SER A 136 -15.56 -1.71 19.33
N ARG A 137 -16.41 -1.55 18.32
CA ARG A 137 -17.87 -1.61 18.40
C ARG A 137 -18.43 -2.38 17.21
N LYS A 138 -19.54 -3.07 17.44
CA LYS A 138 -20.33 -3.70 16.37
C LYS A 138 -20.80 -2.63 15.39
N TYR A 139 -20.72 -2.94 14.10
CA TYR A 139 -21.30 -2.12 13.04
C TYR A 139 -22.48 -2.89 12.48
N PHE A 140 -23.65 -2.28 12.54
CA PHE A 140 -24.88 -2.85 12.01
C PHE A 140 -25.02 -2.34 10.59
N VAL A 141 -25.10 -3.26 9.64
CA VAL A 141 -25.28 -2.97 8.21
C VAL A 141 -26.69 -3.41 7.84
N GLY A 142 -27.51 -2.50 7.35
CA GLY A 142 -28.82 -2.83 6.82
C GLY A 142 -28.72 -3.75 5.60
N LEU A 143 -29.78 -4.52 5.35
CA LEU A 143 -29.82 -5.51 4.25
C LEU A 143 -29.51 -4.91 2.86
N TYR A 144 -29.74 -3.61 2.66
CA TYR A 144 -29.51 -2.87 1.42
C TYR A 144 -28.44 -1.77 1.55
N GLU A 145 -27.66 -1.78 2.62
CA GLU A 145 -26.57 -0.84 2.82
C GLU A 145 -25.25 -1.41 2.28
N SER A 146 -24.39 -0.50 1.81
CA SER A 146 -23.04 -0.85 1.37
C SER A 146 -22.07 -0.84 2.55
N ALA A 147 -21.20 -1.84 2.60
CA ALA A 147 -20.11 -1.91 3.57
C ALA A 147 -18.86 -2.44 2.86
N PHE A 148 -17.72 -1.78 3.07
CA PHE A 148 -16.46 -2.14 2.41
C PHE A 148 -15.35 -2.36 3.44
N LEU A 149 -14.48 -3.32 3.18
CA LEU A 149 -13.28 -3.60 3.96
C LEU A 149 -12.05 -3.59 3.06
N THR A 150 -11.08 -2.72 3.36
CA THR A 150 -9.84 -2.62 2.59
C THR A 150 -8.70 -3.26 3.36
N PHE A 151 -7.85 -4.03 2.67
CA PHE A 151 -6.70 -4.71 3.27
C PHE A 151 -5.47 -4.66 2.35
N ILE A 152 -4.28 -4.74 2.94
CA ILE A 152 -3.02 -4.89 2.20
C ILE A 152 -2.66 -6.37 2.14
N ALA A 153 -2.36 -6.85 0.95
CA ALA A 153 -1.85 -8.20 0.72
C ALA A 153 -0.33 -8.15 0.49
N ARG A 154 0.40 -9.06 1.15
CA ARG A 154 1.81 -9.29 0.80
C ARG A 154 1.89 -9.93 -0.59
N GLY A 155 2.29 -9.17 -1.61
CA GLY A 155 2.35 -9.61 -3.02
C GLY A 155 3.27 -10.79 -3.37
N SER A 156 3.77 -11.57 -2.41
CA SER A 156 4.45 -12.86 -2.63
C SER A 156 3.57 -14.08 -2.36
N ALA A 157 2.35 -13.90 -1.84
CA ALA A 157 1.41 -15.01 -1.65
C ALA A 157 0.57 -15.23 -2.91
N THR A 158 0.35 -16.48 -3.29
CA THR A 158 -0.36 -16.86 -4.51
C THR A 158 -1.89 -16.88 -4.35
N SER A 159 -2.38 -16.99 -3.12
CA SER A 159 -3.79 -16.90 -2.80
C SER A 159 -4.04 -16.54 -1.33
N TYR A 160 -5.24 -16.02 -1.07
CA TYR A 160 -5.74 -15.74 0.27
C TYR A 160 -7.11 -16.37 0.45
N ASN A 161 -7.34 -16.93 1.63
CA ASN A 161 -8.67 -17.38 2.03
C ASN A 161 -9.29 -16.27 2.87
N ILE A 162 -10.42 -15.74 2.42
CA ILE A 162 -11.28 -14.91 3.23
C ILE A 162 -12.38 -15.78 3.79
N ILE A 163 -12.55 -15.75 5.11
CA ILE A 163 -13.59 -16.49 5.80
C ILE A 163 -14.60 -15.47 6.31
N PHE A 164 -15.83 -15.58 5.83
CA PHE A 164 -16.95 -14.80 6.33
C PHE A 164 -17.69 -15.63 7.37
N ASN A 165 -17.88 -15.07 8.56
CA ASN A 165 -18.65 -15.69 9.63
C ASN A 165 -19.81 -14.75 9.99
N LEU A 166 -21.05 -15.22 9.82
CA LEU A 166 -22.25 -14.50 10.24
C LEU A 166 -22.65 -14.96 11.64
N TYR A 167 -22.88 -14.01 12.53
CA TYR A 167 -23.32 -14.27 13.90
C TYR A 167 -24.66 -13.60 14.15
N ASP A 168 -25.49 -14.23 14.97
CA ASP A 168 -26.74 -13.64 15.44
C ASP A 168 -26.48 -12.59 16.55
N ILE A 169 -27.56 -11.99 17.05
CA ILE A 169 -27.49 -10.96 18.10
C ILE A 169 -26.93 -11.48 19.43
N THR A 170 -26.99 -12.79 19.66
CA THR A 170 -26.45 -13.48 20.84
C THR A 170 -25.00 -13.97 20.66
N ASN A 171 -24.39 -13.67 19.50
CA ASN A 171 -23.07 -14.14 19.07
C ASN A 171 -22.99 -15.65 18.75
N THR A 172 -24.11 -16.28 18.41
CA THR A 172 -24.10 -17.66 17.89
C THR A 172 -23.79 -17.65 16.39
N LEU A 173 -22.89 -18.51 15.93
CA LEU A 173 -22.55 -18.64 14.51
C LEU A 173 -23.76 -19.16 13.72
N VAL A 174 -24.20 -18.39 12.73
CA VAL A 174 -25.33 -18.73 11.84
C VAL A 174 -24.85 -19.45 10.58
N ALA A 175 -23.81 -18.91 9.95
CA ALA A 175 -23.26 -19.44 8.72
C ALA A 175 -21.80 -19.04 8.55
N THR A 176 -21.06 -19.86 7.83
CA THR A 176 -19.68 -19.60 7.41
C THR A 176 -19.56 -19.84 5.92
N ASP A 177 -18.86 -18.96 5.23
CA ASP A 177 -18.42 -19.17 3.86
C ASP A 177 -16.93 -18.87 3.74
N THR A 178 -16.24 -19.57 2.84
CA THR A 178 -14.80 -19.35 2.60
C THR A 178 -14.55 -19.16 1.12
N ILE A 179 -13.97 -18.02 0.79
CA ILE A 179 -13.67 -17.64 -0.58
C ILE A 179 -12.16 -17.61 -0.76
N ASN A 180 -11.69 -18.35 -1.75
CA ASN A 180 -10.31 -18.31 -2.17
C ASN A 180 -10.17 -17.22 -3.23
N ILE A 181 -9.34 -16.23 -2.93
CA ILE A 181 -8.96 -15.23 -3.92
C ILE A 181 -7.56 -15.58 -4.41
N SER A 182 -7.48 -15.85 -5.72
CA SER A 182 -6.23 -15.93 -6.46
C SER A 182 -5.69 -14.51 -6.60
N LEU A 183 -4.49 -14.23 -6.08
CA LEU A 183 -4.13 -12.84 -5.83
C LEU A 183 -2.71 -12.54 -6.30
N ALA A 184 -2.62 -11.68 -7.32
CA ALA A 184 -1.43 -11.00 -7.81
C ALA A 184 -1.31 -9.56 -7.27
N LEU A 185 -2.03 -9.24 -6.19
CA LEU A 185 -2.34 -7.87 -5.75
C LEU A 185 -1.66 -7.46 -4.45
N ASN A 186 -1.67 -6.15 -4.23
CA ASN A 186 -1.11 -5.50 -3.06
C ASN A 186 -2.17 -4.80 -2.19
N ILE A 187 -3.25 -4.26 -2.75
CA ILE A 187 -4.37 -3.66 -2.00
C ILE A 187 -5.70 -4.17 -2.58
N GLY A 188 -6.55 -4.73 -1.71
CA GLY A 188 -7.87 -5.24 -2.08
C GLY A 188 -8.98 -4.58 -1.27
N VAL A 189 -10.13 -4.38 -1.90
CA VAL A 189 -11.36 -3.91 -1.24
C VAL A 189 -12.44 -4.98 -1.38
N ILE A 190 -12.94 -5.45 -0.25
CA ILE A 190 -14.03 -6.41 -0.17
C ILE A 190 -15.33 -5.64 -0.02
N ASP A 191 -16.31 -5.92 -0.86
CA ASP A 191 -17.69 -5.46 -0.67
C ASP A 191 -18.43 -6.47 0.21
N CYS A 192 -18.60 -6.10 1.48
CA CYS A 192 -19.28 -6.84 2.52
C CYS A 192 -20.76 -6.43 2.67
N ALA A 193 -21.35 -5.74 1.68
CA ALA A 193 -22.78 -5.46 1.67
C ALA A 193 -23.59 -6.77 1.71
N PRO A 194 -24.66 -6.89 2.50
CA PRO A 194 -25.45 -8.12 2.59
C PRO A 194 -25.93 -8.66 1.24
N GLN A 195 -26.44 -7.79 0.35
CA GLN A 195 -26.83 -8.20 -1.01
C GLN A 195 -25.67 -8.78 -1.82
N ASN A 196 -24.50 -8.16 -1.70
CA ASN A 196 -23.32 -8.59 -2.44
C ASN A 196 -22.78 -9.92 -1.91
N LEU A 197 -22.81 -10.11 -0.58
CA LEU A 197 -22.48 -11.38 0.04
C LEU A 197 -23.44 -12.48 -0.42
N ILE A 198 -24.76 -12.27 -0.35
CA ILE A 198 -25.76 -13.26 -0.83
C ILE A 198 -25.52 -13.63 -2.32
N SER A 199 -25.08 -12.67 -3.13
CA SER A 199 -24.89 -12.89 -4.58
C SER A 199 -23.59 -13.61 -4.93
N ASN A 200 -22.58 -13.56 -4.05
CA ASN A 200 -21.22 -14.04 -4.35
C ASN A 200 -20.72 -15.13 -3.38
N THR A 201 -21.46 -15.43 -2.32
CA THR A 201 -21.14 -16.46 -1.33
C THR A 201 -22.25 -17.52 -1.26
N SER A 202 -22.08 -18.51 -0.38
CA SER A 202 -23.15 -19.48 -0.08
C SER A 202 -24.26 -18.93 0.84
N PHE A 203 -24.18 -17.67 1.27
CA PHE A 203 -25.18 -17.07 2.15
C PHE A 203 -26.50 -16.80 1.42
N THR A 204 -27.57 -16.83 2.20
CA THR A 204 -28.94 -16.60 1.74
C THR A 204 -29.57 -15.46 2.53
N LEU A 205 -30.70 -14.95 2.03
CA LEU A 205 -31.47 -13.93 2.74
C LEU A 205 -31.88 -14.36 4.15
N ALA A 206 -32.07 -15.66 4.41
CA ALA A 206 -32.42 -16.17 5.73
C ALA A 206 -31.28 -16.10 6.76
N ASN A 207 -30.05 -15.79 6.34
CA ASN A 207 -28.89 -15.66 7.21
C ASN A 207 -28.70 -14.24 7.78
N PHE A 208 -29.43 -13.24 7.28
CA PHE A 208 -29.34 -11.82 7.64
C PHE A 208 -30.62 -11.33 8.32
#